data_AF-A0A438JST0-F1
#
_entry.id   AF-A0A438JST0-F1
#
_cell.length_a   1.000
_cell.length_b   1.000
_cell.length_c   1.000
_cell.angle_alpha   90.00
_cell.angle_beta   90.00
_cell.angle_gamma   90.00
#
_symmetry.space_group_name_H-M   'P 1'
#
loop_
_entity.id
_entity.type
_entity.pdbx_description
1 polymer ?
#
loop_
_entity_poly.entity_id
_entity_poly.type
_entity_poly.pdbx_seq_one_letter_code
_entity_poly.pdbx_strand_id
1 'polypeptide(L)'
;MPVWSESDLGKGGTSFEPHLTSNLWIISGEDGRSRAEQLLHILRQIDQYVSSPLEYQRKRSCLAVYEMLLKFKSVCVSGYCALGCHGSCTHSKHIDRTLHGNFSNLPSAFVLPSRDSLCLGNRVIMYLPRCADTNSEVRKISAQILDLFFSISLSLPRPVGSSFGVDIELSYSALSSLEDVIAILRSDASIDPSEVFNRVVSSVCVLLTKDELVAALHYCTGAICDKIKQSAEGAIQAVTDFVMKRGHELNEMDVSRTTQSLLSAAAHVTEKYLRQETLAAVSFCLYHGKISSLAENTSSKIVFNEVLTTAARDIVTKDISRLRGGWPMQDAFYVSPI
;
A
#
# COMPACT_ATOMS: atom_id res chain seq x y z
N MET A 1 -19.66 14.75 -13.37
CA MET A 1 -18.86 15.03 -12.16
C MET A 1 -19.81 15.47 -11.06
N PRO A 2 -19.98 14.74 -9.95
CA PRO A 2 -20.63 15.29 -8.78
C PRO A 2 -19.60 16.01 -7.89
N VAL A 3 -19.91 17.25 -7.55
CA VAL A 3 -19.22 18.04 -6.53
C VAL A 3 -19.77 17.61 -5.18
N TRP A 4 -18.91 17.18 -4.27
CA TRP A 4 -19.28 16.93 -2.87
C TRP A 4 -19.39 18.28 -2.17
N SER A 5 -20.61 18.73 -1.87
CA SER A 5 -20.84 19.98 -1.14
C SER A 5 -20.69 19.78 0.37
N GLU A 6 -20.00 20.71 1.03
CA GLU A 6 -19.77 20.76 2.49
C GLU A 6 -21.06 20.81 3.35
N SER A 7 -22.24 20.89 2.73
CA SER A 7 -23.53 20.90 3.42
C SER A 7 -23.97 19.55 4.00
N ASP A 8 -23.31 18.43 3.68
CA ASP A 8 -23.66 17.10 4.20
C ASP A 8 -23.00 16.76 5.55
N LEU A 9 -22.15 17.65 6.08
CA LEU A 9 -21.42 17.45 7.35
C LEU A 9 -22.21 17.84 8.62
N GLY A 10 -23.48 18.21 8.47
CA GLY A 10 -24.20 18.96 9.48
C GLY A 10 -25.43 18.31 10.12
N LYS A 11 -25.72 17.00 9.98
CA LYS A 11 -26.79 16.36 10.77
C LYS A 11 -26.44 14.92 11.13
N GLY A 12 -26.53 14.62 12.42
CA GLY A 12 -26.32 13.28 12.96
C GLY A 12 -27.27 12.26 12.34
N GLY A 13 -26.74 11.05 12.15
CA GLY A 13 -27.51 9.86 11.80
C GLY A 13 -28.07 9.85 10.39
N THR A 14 -27.26 9.51 9.38
CA THR A 14 -27.75 8.78 8.20
C THR A 14 -26.68 7.80 7.72
N SER A 15 -27.14 6.58 7.49
CA SER A 15 -26.44 5.48 6.84
C SER A 15 -25.83 5.93 5.51
N PHE A 16 -24.62 5.43 5.22
CA PHE A 16 -24.07 5.42 3.87
C PHE A 16 -25.07 4.68 2.97
N GLU A 17 -25.91 5.40 2.20
CA GLU A 17 -26.94 4.76 1.38
C GLU A 17 -26.30 3.81 0.35
N PRO A 18 -26.56 2.49 0.40
CA PRO A 18 -25.88 1.52 -0.45
C PRO A 18 -26.27 1.60 -1.94
N HIS A 19 -27.42 2.20 -2.25
CA HIS A 19 -28.06 2.13 -3.58
C HIS A 19 -27.43 3.05 -4.63
N LEU A 20 -26.79 4.15 -4.24
CA LEU A 20 -26.17 5.11 -5.15
C LEU A 20 -24.80 4.66 -5.69
N THR A 21 -24.13 3.72 -5.02
CA THR A 21 -22.78 3.26 -5.42
C THR A 21 -22.79 2.00 -6.27
N SER A 22 -23.81 1.13 -6.16
CA SER A 22 -23.98 -0.04 -7.04
C SER A 22 -24.16 0.35 -8.51
N ASN A 23 -24.84 1.47 -8.78
CA ASN A 23 -25.01 1.98 -10.14
C ASN A 23 -23.74 2.62 -10.71
N LEU A 24 -22.79 3.07 -9.89
CA LEU A 24 -21.57 3.73 -10.37
C LEU A 24 -20.62 2.77 -11.09
N TRP A 25 -20.53 1.53 -10.61
CA TRP A 25 -19.66 0.49 -11.19
C TRP A 25 -20.25 -0.19 -12.42
N ILE A 26 -21.58 -0.30 -12.47
CA ILE A 26 -22.32 -0.94 -13.57
C ILE A 26 -22.40 -0.01 -14.79
N ILE A 27 -22.36 1.31 -14.59
CA ILE A 27 -22.62 2.30 -15.66
C ILE A 27 -21.33 2.87 -16.28
N SER A 28 -20.16 2.81 -15.60
CA SER A 28 -19.01 3.65 -15.98
C SER A 28 -17.78 2.94 -16.54
N GLY A 29 -17.71 1.60 -16.53
CA GLY A 29 -16.54 0.86 -17.01
C GLY A 29 -16.87 -0.13 -18.12
N GLU A 30 -16.54 0.23 -19.36
CA GLU A 30 -16.74 -0.59 -20.57
C GLU A 30 -15.87 -1.87 -20.59
N ASP A 31 -14.88 -2.00 -19.70
CA ASP A 31 -14.03 -3.18 -19.51
C ASP A 31 -13.47 -3.29 -18.07
N GLY A 32 -12.85 -4.43 -17.72
CA GLY A 32 -12.30 -4.66 -16.38
C GLY A 32 -11.19 -3.71 -15.97
N ARG A 33 -10.37 -3.28 -16.94
CA ARG A 33 -9.30 -2.30 -16.70
C ARG A 33 -9.87 -0.96 -16.28
N SER A 34 -10.87 -0.44 -17.01
CA SER A 34 -11.54 0.82 -16.68
C SER A 34 -12.18 0.77 -15.30
N ARG A 35 -12.76 -0.37 -14.91
CA ARG A 35 -13.30 -0.58 -13.55
C ARG A 35 -12.21 -0.52 -12.49
N ALA A 36 -11.06 -1.16 -12.71
CA ALA A 36 -9.93 -1.08 -11.77
C ALA A 36 -9.36 0.35 -11.68
N GLU A 37 -9.24 1.05 -12.80
CA GLU A 37 -8.78 2.44 -12.83
C GLU A 37 -9.75 3.38 -12.09
N GLN A 38 -11.06 3.18 -12.26
CA GLN A 38 -12.08 3.91 -11.52
C GLN A 38 -11.99 3.64 -10.01
N LEU A 39 -11.78 2.38 -9.61
CA LEU A 39 -11.52 2.03 -8.21
C LEU A 39 -10.34 2.79 -7.66
N LEU A 40 -9.19 2.70 -8.33
CA LEU A 40 -7.99 3.40 -7.88
C LEU A 40 -8.18 4.92 -7.83
N HIS A 41 -8.92 5.49 -8.77
CA HIS A 41 -9.25 6.91 -8.74
C HIS A 41 -10.03 7.29 -7.48
N ILE A 42 -11.08 6.53 -7.15
CA ILE A 42 -11.89 6.77 -5.95
C ILE A 42 -11.06 6.56 -4.68
N LEU A 43 -10.30 5.46 -4.60
CA LEU A 43 -9.45 5.18 -3.44
C LEU A 43 -8.44 6.30 -3.19
N ARG A 44 -7.82 6.85 -4.24
CA ARG A 44 -6.90 8.00 -4.12
C ARG A 44 -7.56 9.25 -3.51
N GLN A 45 -8.85 9.49 -3.76
CA GLN A 45 -9.57 10.59 -3.11
C GLN A 45 -9.81 10.32 -1.62
N ILE A 46 -9.90 9.04 -1.22
CA ILE A 46 -10.12 8.62 0.16
C ILE A 46 -8.81 8.56 0.95
N ASP A 47 -7.68 8.29 0.29
CA ASP A 47 -6.35 8.12 0.91
C ASP A 47 -5.98 9.26 1.89
N GLN A 48 -6.31 10.52 1.58
CA GLN A 48 -6.05 11.65 2.48
C GLN A 48 -6.75 11.54 3.85
N TYR A 49 -7.90 10.87 3.90
CA TYR A 49 -8.66 10.64 5.13
C TYR A 49 -8.18 9.40 5.88
N VAL A 50 -7.59 8.43 5.18
CA VAL A 50 -6.96 7.24 5.77
C VAL A 50 -5.72 7.63 6.58
N SER A 51 -4.93 8.59 6.07
CA SER A 51 -3.77 9.18 6.77
C SER A 51 -4.12 10.41 7.61
N SER A 52 -5.40 10.65 7.89
CA SER A 52 -5.82 11.81 8.69
C SER A 52 -5.34 11.71 10.14
N PRO A 53 -4.95 12.83 10.79
CA PRO A 53 -4.67 12.81 12.23
C PRO A 53 -5.94 12.51 13.06
N LEU A 54 -7.12 12.71 12.48
CA LEU A 54 -8.40 12.55 13.17
C LEU A 54 -8.88 11.10 13.10
N GLU A 55 -9.05 10.48 14.27
CA GLU A 55 -9.44 9.06 14.39
C GLU A 55 -10.73 8.72 13.64
N TYR A 56 -11.78 9.54 13.79
CA TYR A 56 -13.07 9.29 13.15
C TYR A 56 -12.99 9.32 11.62
N GLN A 57 -12.07 10.12 11.05
CA GLN A 57 -11.85 10.17 9.60
C GLN A 57 -11.16 8.89 9.12
N ARG A 58 -10.14 8.42 9.84
CA ARG A 58 -9.47 7.14 9.53
C ARG A 58 -10.44 5.96 9.61
N LYS A 59 -11.23 5.89 10.69
CA LYS A 59 -12.24 4.84 10.86
C LYS A 59 -13.26 4.81 9.73
N ARG A 60 -13.85 5.97 9.38
CA ARG A 60 -14.85 6.07 8.31
C ARG A 60 -14.25 5.80 6.93
N SER A 61 -13.06 6.30 6.65
CA SER A 61 -12.40 6.13 5.36
C SER A 61 -11.96 4.68 5.13
N CYS A 62 -11.34 4.02 6.13
CA CYS A 62 -11.03 2.59 6.03
C CYS A 62 -12.30 1.76 5.81
N LEU A 63 -13.39 2.03 6.54
CA LEU A 63 -14.66 1.32 6.32
C LEU A 63 -15.20 1.54 4.90
N ALA A 64 -15.16 2.77 4.39
CA ALA A 64 -15.60 3.06 3.02
C ALA A 64 -14.77 2.31 1.97
N VAL A 65 -13.44 2.24 2.15
CA VAL A 65 -12.54 1.47 1.29
C VAL A 65 -12.90 -0.02 1.33
N TYR A 66 -13.07 -0.58 2.53
CA TYR A 66 -13.43 -1.98 2.72
C TYR A 66 -14.73 -2.34 1.98
N GLU A 67 -15.77 -1.53 2.14
CA GLU A 67 -17.06 -1.72 1.45
C GLU A 67 -16.94 -1.59 -0.08
N MET A 68 -16.09 -0.67 -0.58
CA MET A 68 -15.82 -0.56 -2.01
C MET A 68 -15.11 -1.79 -2.56
N LEU A 69 -14.14 -2.33 -1.82
CA LEU A 69 -13.42 -3.55 -2.21
C LEU A 69 -14.32 -4.78 -2.20
N LEU A 70 -15.24 -4.90 -1.24
CA LEU A 70 -16.25 -5.96 -1.24
C LEU A 70 -17.14 -5.89 -2.49
N LYS A 71 -17.59 -4.69 -2.86
CA LYS A 71 -18.38 -4.47 -4.08
C LYS A 71 -17.57 -4.81 -5.33
N PHE A 72 -16.31 -4.36 -5.39
CA PHE A 72 -15.42 -4.66 -6.51
C PHE A 72 -15.14 -6.16 -6.63
N LYS A 73 -14.90 -6.86 -5.51
CA LYS A 73 -14.77 -8.32 -5.47
C LYS A 73 -16.01 -9.02 -6.01
N SER A 74 -17.21 -8.57 -5.60
CA SER A 74 -18.46 -9.10 -6.12
C SER A 74 -18.58 -8.93 -7.64
N VAL A 75 -18.18 -7.78 -8.19
CA VAL A 75 -18.15 -7.54 -9.64
C VAL A 75 -17.13 -8.44 -10.36
N CYS A 76 -15.97 -8.68 -9.74
CA CYS A 76 -14.94 -9.57 -10.30
C CYS A 76 -15.34 -11.06 -10.26
N VAL A 77 -16.04 -11.49 -9.20
CA VAL A 77 -16.46 -12.90 -9.02
C VAL A 77 -17.77 -13.21 -9.75
N SER A 78 -18.70 -12.26 -9.82
CA SER A 78 -20.01 -12.43 -10.47
C SER A 78 -19.95 -12.27 -11.99
N GLY A 79 -18.74 -12.39 -12.57
CA GLY A 79 -18.45 -12.17 -13.98
C GLY A 79 -19.57 -12.70 -14.87
N TYR A 80 -20.18 -11.79 -15.62
CA TYR A 80 -21.12 -12.19 -16.65
C TYR A 80 -20.37 -13.10 -17.62
N CYS A 81 -20.89 -14.30 -17.83
CA CYS A 81 -20.25 -15.22 -18.76
C CYS A 81 -20.41 -14.71 -20.21
N ALA A 82 -19.57 -15.19 -21.14
CA ALA A 82 -19.64 -14.92 -22.57
C ALA A 82 -21.05 -15.04 -23.20
N LEU A 83 -21.94 -15.78 -22.55
CA LEU A 83 -23.32 -16.03 -22.93
C LEU A 83 -24.33 -15.17 -22.15
N GLY A 84 -23.89 -14.12 -21.45
CA GLY A 84 -24.76 -13.18 -20.72
C GLY A 84 -25.34 -13.72 -19.40
N CYS A 85 -24.79 -14.81 -18.85
CA CYS A 85 -25.28 -15.37 -17.59
C CYS A 85 -24.86 -14.50 -16.41
N HIS A 86 -25.80 -14.17 -15.53
CA HIS A 86 -25.54 -13.44 -14.29
C HIS A 86 -25.15 -14.40 -13.15
N GLY A 87 -24.06 -14.13 -12.43
CA GLY A 87 -23.63 -14.89 -11.25
C GLY A 87 -22.71 -16.09 -11.54
N SER A 88 -22.52 -16.96 -10.54
CA SER A 88 -21.66 -18.15 -10.60
C SER A 88 -22.22 -19.20 -11.58
N CYS A 89 -22.06 -18.99 -12.87
CA CYS A 89 -22.39 -19.99 -13.88
C CYS A 89 -21.25 -21.01 -14.05
N THR A 90 -21.60 -22.24 -14.39
CA THR A 90 -20.64 -23.32 -14.67
C THR A 90 -19.74 -23.05 -15.87
N HIS A 91 -20.09 -22.08 -16.74
CA HIS A 91 -19.26 -21.67 -17.87
C HIS A 91 -17.97 -20.97 -17.42
N SER A 92 -17.98 -20.25 -16.28
CA SER A 92 -16.75 -19.63 -15.74
C SER A 92 -15.74 -20.68 -15.26
N LYS A 93 -16.20 -21.86 -14.83
CA LYS A 93 -15.32 -22.97 -14.43
C LYS A 93 -14.69 -23.69 -15.63
N HIS A 94 -15.24 -23.50 -16.83
CA HIS A 94 -14.74 -24.12 -18.06
C HIS A 94 -13.74 -23.24 -18.82
N ILE A 95 -13.63 -21.97 -18.42
CA ILE A 95 -12.52 -21.06 -18.79
C ILE A 95 -11.39 -21.25 -17.76
N ASP A 96 -11.00 -22.49 -17.50
CA ASP A 96 -9.69 -22.72 -16.94
C ASP A 96 -9.05 -23.95 -17.57
N ARG A 97 -7.74 -23.78 -17.80
CA ARG A 97 -6.69 -24.80 -17.94
C ARG A 97 -6.13 -25.24 -19.29
N THR A 98 -6.75 -25.06 -20.46
CA THR A 98 -6.12 -25.59 -21.71
C THR A 98 -6.33 -24.84 -23.02
N LEU A 99 -7.14 -23.79 -23.11
CA LEU A 99 -7.43 -23.15 -24.40
C LEU A 99 -6.85 -21.73 -24.49
N HIS A 100 -5.64 -21.68 -25.08
CA HIS A 100 -5.00 -20.52 -25.70
C HIS A 100 -5.81 -19.98 -26.90
N GLY A 101 -7.06 -19.56 -26.67
CA GLY A 101 -7.92 -18.99 -27.70
C GLY A 101 -7.92 -17.47 -27.66
N ASN A 102 -7.64 -16.82 -28.80
CA ASN A 102 -7.74 -15.37 -28.99
C ASN A 102 -9.07 -14.82 -28.44
N PHE A 103 -9.00 -13.95 -27.42
CA PHE A 103 -10.14 -13.27 -26.78
C PHE A 103 -10.81 -12.20 -27.68
N SER A 104 -10.55 -12.19 -28.99
CA SER A 104 -10.93 -11.11 -29.92
C SER A 104 -12.44 -10.96 -30.13
N ASN A 105 -13.26 -11.90 -29.65
CA ASN A 105 -14.70 -11.94 -29.92
C ASN A 105 -15.60 -11.74 -28.68
N LEU A 106 -15.03 -11.49 -27.50
CA LEU A 106 -15.82 -11.16 -26.31
C LEU A 106 -15.99 -9.65 -26.19
N PRO A 107 -17.21 -9.15 -25.88
CA PRO A 107 -17.38 -7.73 -25.56
C PRO A 107 -16.43 -7.34 -24.42
N SER A 108 -15.72 -6.21 -24.59
CA SER A 108 -14.71 -5.71 -23.65
C SER A 108 -15.20 -5.65 -22.20
N ALA A 109 -16.51 -5.47 -22.01
CA ALA A 109 -17.21 -5.44 -20.73
C ALA A 109 -16.95 -6.66 -19.84
N PHE A 110 -16.62 -7.81 -20.43
CA PHE A 110 -16.44 -9.09 -19.75
C PHE A 110 -15.00 -9.44 -19.41
N VAL A 111 -14.03 -8.61 -19.80
CA VAL A 111 -12.62 -8.84 -19.44
C VAL A 111 -12.43 -8.46 -17.97
N LEU A 112 -11.90 -9.37 -17.15
CA LEU A 112 -11.48 -9.07 -15.78
C LEU A 112 -10.20 -8.23 -15.79
N PRO A 113 -9.99 -7.33 -14.81
CA PRO A 113 -8.74 -6.59 -14.70
C PRO A 113 -7.55 -7.53 -14.48
N SER A 114 -6.35 -7.08 -14.89
CA SER A 114 -5.11 -7.74 -14.48
C SER A 114 -4.75 -7.37 -13.05
N ARG A 115 -3.92 -8.19 -12.39
CA ARG A 115 -3.35 -7.88 -11.08
C ARG A 115 -2.64 -6.52 -11.04
N ASP A 116 -1.87 -6.19 -12.08
CA ASP A 116 -1.14 -4.93 -12.18
C ASP A 116 -2.07 -3.70 -12.14
N SER A 117 -3.31 -3.86 -12.62
CA SER A 117 -4.32 -2.81 -12.63
C SER A 117 -4.79 -2.42 -11.23
N LEU A 118 -4.50 -3.23 -10.20
CA LEU A 118 -4.80 -2.93 -8.79
C LEU A 118 -3.71 -2.10 -8.10
N CYS A 119 -2.54 -1.90 -8.73
CA CYS A 119 -1.43 -1.12 -8.17
C CYS A 119 -1.11 -1.52 -6.70
N LEU A 120 -1.01 -2.83 -6.45
CA LEU A 120 -0.98 -3.39 -5.09
C LEU A 120 0.10 -2.77 -4.19
N GLY A 121 1.32 -2.54 -4.69
CA GLY A 121 2.38 -1.91 -3.89
C GLY A 121 1.97 -0.56 -3.29
N ASN A 122 1.34 0.30 -4.09
CA ASN A 122 0.87 1.62 -3.64
C ASN A 122 -0.31 1.50 -2.65
N ARG A 123 -1.15 0.47 -2.81
CA ARG A 123 -2.27 0.23 -1.89
C ARG A 123 -1.78 -0.38 -0.58
N VAL A 124 -0.85 -1.33 -0.63
CA VAL A 124 -0.26 -1.97 0.54
C VAL A 124 0.40 -0.94 1.44
N ILE A 125 1.27 -0.07 0.91
CA ILE A 125 1.98 0.91 1.75
C ILE A 125 1.04 1.97 2.35
N MET A 126 -0.18 2.14 1.81
CA MET A 126 -1.21 3.00 2.38
C MET A 126 -1.89 2.35 3.60
N TYR A 127 -2.27 1.08 3.50
CA TYR A 127 -3.07 0.41 4.55
C TYR A 127 -2.25 -0.40 5.54
N LEU A 128 -1.07 -0.90 5.16
CA LEU A 128 -0.21 -1.67 6.06
C LEU A 128 0.16 -0.88 7.32
N PRO A 129 0.59 0.40 7.27
CA PRO A 129 0.85 1.18 8.48
C PRO A 129 -0.37 1.30 9.41
N ARG A 130 -1.60 1.28 8.86
CA ARG A 130 -2.83 1.35 9.66
C ARG A 130 -3.09 0.08 10.47
N CYS A 131 -2.45 -1.04 10.14
CA CYS A 131 -2.46 -2.23 11.00
C CYS A 131 -1.73 -2.00 12.34
N ALA A 132 -0.94 -0.92 12.48
CA ALA A 132 -0.33 -0.47 13.72
C ALA A 132 -1.03 0.77 14.33
N ASP A 133 -2.19 1.19 13.81
CA ASP A 133 -2.89 2.39 14.29
C ASP A 133 -3.26 2.31 15.78
N THR A 134 -3.38 3.47 16.44
CA THR A 134 -3.82 3.56 17.83
C THR A 134 -5.22 2.97 18.02
N ASN A 135 -6.10 3.13 17.03
CA ASN A 135 -7.48 2.65 17.10
C ASN A 135 -7.59 1.19 16.66
N SER A 136 -8.13 0.32 17.53
CA SER A 136 -8.27 -1.12 17.26
C SER A 136 -9.15 -1.43 16.05
N GLU A 137 -10.23 -0.69 15.83
CA GLU A 137 -11.12 -0.90 14.69
C GLU A 137 -10.43 -0.51 13.38
N VAL A 138 -9.60 0.54 13.38
CA VAL A 138 -8.76 0.89 12.23
C VAL A 138 -7.77 -0.24 11.92
N ARG A 139 -7.13 -0.83 12.94
CA ARG A 139 -6.23 -1.98 12.76
C ARG A 139 -6.95 -3.18 12.12
N LYS A 140 -8.12 -3.54 12.67
CA LYS A 140 -8.96 -4.65 12.18
C LYS A 140 -9.35 -4.45 10.71
N ILE A 141 -9.97 -3.31 10.39
CA ILE A 141 -10.46 -3.03 9.04
C ILE A 141 -9.29 -2.93 8.04
N SER A 142 -8.15 -2.38 8.44
CA SER A 142 -6.99 -2.26 7.54
C SER A 142 -6.38 -3.61 7.19
N ALA A 143 -6.33 -4.56 8.14
CA ALA A 143 -5.93 -5.93 7.85
C ALA A 143 -6.92 -6.60 6.87
N GLN A 144 -8.22 -6.38 7.04
CA GLN A 144 -9.25 -6.88 6.11
C GLN A 144 -9.16 -6.26 4.71
N ILE A 145 -8.80 -4.97 4.61
CA ILE A 145 -8.55 -4.31 3.32
C ILE A 145 -7.39 -4.99 2.58
N LEU A 146 -6.28 -5.27 3.28
CA LEU A 146 -5.13 -5.96 2.70
C LEU A 146 -5.51 -7.37 2.23
N ASP A 147 -6.23 -8.12 3.06
CA ASP A 147 -6.78 -9.43 2.69
C ASP A 147 -7.64 -9.35 1.44
N LEU A 148 -8.59 -8.40 1.36
CA LEU A 148 -9.42 -8.22 0.18
C LEU A 148 -8.60 -7.92 -1.07
N PHE A 149 -7.61 -7.03 -0.99
CA PHE A 149 -6.73 -6.73 -2.11
C PHE A 149 -6.04 -7.98 -2.64
N PHE A 150 -5.45 -8.78 -1.74
CA PHE A 150 -4.74 -9.99 -2.13
C PHE A 150 -5.68 -11.10 -2.60
N SER A 151 -6.80 -11.31 -1.91
CA SER A 151 -7.87 -12.24 -2.28
C SER A 151 -8.41 -11.94 -3.68
N ILE A 152 -8.70 -10.66 -3.98
CA ILE A 152 -9.11 -10.22 -5.32
C ILE A 152 -7.98 -10.52 -6.32
N SER A 153 -6.76 -10.08 -6.03
CA SER A 153 -5.63 -10.23 -6.96
C SER A 153 -5.30 -11.67 -7.33
N LEU A 154 -5.46 -12.62 -6.40
CA LEU A 154 -5.22 -14.05 -6.62
C LEU A 154 -6.38 -14.71 -7.39
N SER A 155 -7.55 -14.07 -7.42
CA SER A 155 -8.70 -14.50 -8.22
C SER A 155 -8.70 -13.96 -9.67
N LEU A 156 -7.85 -12.98 -9.98
CA LEU A 156 -7.79 -12.35 -11.30
C LEU A 156 -6.98 -13.19 -12.32
N PRO A 157 -7.31 -13.11 -13.62
CA PRO A 157 -6.59 -13.82 -14.65
C PRO A 157 -5.13 -13.34 -14.76
N ARG A 158 -4.25 -14.27 -15.10
CA ARG A 158 -2.81 -14.03 -15.19
C ARG A 158 -2.43 -13.39 -16.52
N PRO A 159 -1.56 -12.37 -16.52
CA PRO A 159 -0.96 -11.87 -17.76
C PRO A 159 -0.24 -12.99 -18.51
N VAL A 160 -0.44 -13.07 -19.84
CA VAL A 160 0.25 -14.06 -20.68
C VAL A 160 1.74 -13.77 -20.68
N GLY A 161 2.57 -14.76 -20.33
CA GLY A 161 4.02 -14.65 -20.29
C GLY A 161 4.61 -14.15 -18.97
N SER A 162 3.80 -13.89 -17.94
CA SER A 162 4.35 -13.64 -16.60
C SER A 162 4.73 -14.96 -15.94
N SER A 163 6.04 -15.19 -15.75
CA SER A 163 6.47 -16.08 -14.68
C SER A 163 6.07 -15.35 -13.40
N PHE A 164 5.02 -15.82 -12.73
CA PHE A 164 4.71 -15.35 -11.40
C PHE A 164 5.97 -15.64 -10.57
N GLY A 165 6.74 -14.61 -10.24
CA GLY A 165 7.95 -14.75 -9.43
C GLY A 165 7.65 -15.19 -7.99
N VAL A 166 6.38 -15.41 -7.66
CA VAL A 166 5.88 -15.86 -6.38
C VAL A 166 5.26 -17.24 -6.57
N ASP A 167 5.68 -18.20 -5.74
CA ASP A 167 5.07 -19.52 -5.67
C ASP A 167 3.59 -19.38 -5.29
N ILE A 168 2.70 -19.97 -6.11
CA ILE A 168 1.25 -19.89 -5.92
C ILE A 168 0.84 -20.55 -4.60
N GLU A 169 1.51 -21.63 -4.20
CA GLU A 169 1.20 -22.35 -2.97
C GLU A 169 1.60 -21.50 -1.76
N LEU A 170 2.78 -20.88 -1.81
CA LEU A 170 3.21 -19.91 -0.80
C LEU A 170 2.27 -18.71 -0.72
N SER A 171 1.74 -18.25 -1.86
CA SER A 171 0.78 -17.13 -1.89
C SER A 171 -0.52 -17.47 -1.17
N TYR A 172 -1.12 -18.63 -1.43
CA TYR A 172 -2.33 -19.05 -0.74
C TYR A 172 -2.08 -19.37 0.74
N SER A 173 -0.92 -19.95 1.08
CA SER A 173 -0.51 -20.17 2.47
C SER A 173 -0.35 -18.86 3.24
N ALA A 174 0.27 -17.84 2.62
CA ALA A 174 0.42 -16.52 3.22
C ALA A 174 -0.93 -15.78 3.35
N LEU A 175 -1.83 -15.94 2.37
CA LEU A 175 -3.19 -15.39 2.47
C LEU A 175 -3.96 -16.04 3.62
N SER A 176 -3.94 -17.37 3.74
CA SER A 176 -4.55 -18.09 4.85
C SER A 176 -3.96 -17.65 6.21
N SER A 177 -2.66 -17.43 6.27
CA SER A 177 -2.00 -16.92 7.48
C SER A 177 -2.46 -15.51 7.84
N LEU A 178 -2.75 -14.67 6.84
CA LEU A 178 -3.33 -13.34 7.07
C LEU A 178 -4.78 -13.42 7.56
N GLU A 179 -5.58 -14.33 7.01
CA GLU A 179 -6.96 -14.61 7.46
C GLU A 179 -6.99 -15.07 8.93
N ASP A 180 -6.06 -15.91 9.36
CA ASP A 180 -5.91 -16.32 10.76
C ASP A 180 -5.62 -15.14 11.69
N VAL A 181 -4.74 -14.21 11.26
CA VAL A 181 -4.45 -12.98 12.01
C VAL A 181 -5.68 -12.08 12.08
N ILE A 182 -6.49 -12.01 11.03
CA ILE A 182 -7.75 -11.28 11.04
C ILE A 182 -8.75 -11.92 12.01
N ALA A 183 -8.80 -13.26 12.09
CA ALA A 183 -9.64 -13.95 13.05
C ALA A 183 -9.24 -13.63 14.50
N ILE A 184 -7.93 -13.59 14.79
CA ILE A 184 -7.39 -13.14 16.08
C ILE A 184 -7.81 -11.70 16.39
N LEU A 185 -7.65 -10.80 15.42
CA LEU A 185 -8.04 -9.40 15.57
C LEU A 185 -9.55 -9.23 15.85
N ARG A 186 -10.38 -10.13 15.34
CA ARG A 186 -11.85 -10.12 15.56
C ARG A 186 -12.27 -10.74 16.90
N SER A 187 -11.48 -11.64 17.45
CA SER A 187 -11.81 -12.33 18.70
C SER A 187 -11.45 -11.52 19.96
N ASP A 188 -10.91 -10.30 19.79
CA ASP A 188 -10.40 -9.45 20.88
C ASP A 188 -9.44 -10.22 21.83
N ALA A 189 -8.72 -11.20 21.28
CA ALA A 189 -7.72 -11.96 22.02
C ALA A 189 -6.63 -11.02 22.55
N SER A 190 -6.20 -11.23 23.79
CA SER A 190 -5.15 -10.44 24.44
C SER A 190 -3.76 -10.80 23.89
N ILE A 191 -3.51 -10.47 22.62
CA ILE A 191 -2.22 -10.63 21.96
C ILE A 191 -1.55 -9.26 21.84
N ASP A 192 -0.23 -9.23 21.96
CA ASP A 192 0.55 -8.01 21.77
C ASP A 192 0.28 -7.41 20.37
N PRO A 193 -0.11 -6.12 20.27
CA PRO A 193 -0.37 -5.48 18.99
C PRO A 193 0.82 -5.52 18.02
N SER A 194 2.05 -5.47 18.53
CA SER A 194 3.27 -5.53 17.72
C SER A 194 3.48 -6.93 17.13
N GLU A 195 3.19 -7.97 17.92
CA GLU A 195 3.21 -9.35 17.42
C GLU A 195 2.18 -9.55 16.29
N VAL A 196 0.95 -9.07 16.49
CA VAL A 196 -0.10 -9.13 15.45
C VAL A 196 0.35 -8.39 14.19
N PHE A 197 0.90 -7.19 14.34
CA PHE A 197 1.42 -6.40 13.23
C PHE A 197 2.55 -7.12 12.47
N ASN A 198 3.51 -7.74 13.17
CA ASN A 198 4.61 -8.49 12.58
C ASN A 198 4.13 -9.68 11.75
N ARG A 199 3.05 -10.35 12.19
CA ARG A 199 2.42 -11.43 11.42
C ARG A 199 1.77 -10.89 10.14
N VAL A 200 1.07 -9.75 10.20
CA VAL A 200 0.54 -9.07 9.00
C VAL A 200 1.66 -8.72 8.02
N VAL A 201 2.72 -8.04 8.49
CA VAL A 201 3.88 -7.66 7.65
C VAL A 201 4.51 -8.89 6.99
N SER A 202 4.64 -9.99 7.74
CA SER A 202 5.23 -11.22 7.21
C SER A 202 4.38 -11.86 6.11
N SER A 203 3.06 -11.95 6.28
CA SER A 203 2.17 -12.44 5.22
C SER A 203 2.20 -11.54 3.99
N VAL A 204 2.12 -10.22 4.18
CA VAL A 204 2.15 -9.25 3.09
C VAL A 204 3.47 -9.29 2.32
N CYS A 205 4.60 -9.46 3.02
CA CYS A 205 5.92 -9.57 2.40
C CYS A 205 6.01 -10.73 1.40
N VAL A 206 5.35 -11.85 1.71
CA VAL A 206 5.26 -13.03 0.81
C VAL A 206 4.27 -12.80 -0.34
N LEU A 207 3.14 -12.14 -0.06
CA LEU A 207 2.06 -11.93 -1.04
C LEU A 207 2.39 -10.93 -2.15
N LEU A 208 3.33 -10.02 -1.91
CA LEU A 208 3.79 -9.03 -2.90
C LEU A 208 4.62 -9.70 -4.00
N THR A 209 4.39 -9.35 -5.26
CA THR A 209 5.36 -9.62 -6.32
C THR A 209 6.59 -8.73 -6.14
N LYS A 210 7.69 -9.04 -6.85
CA LYS A 210 8.88 -8.15 -6.85
C LYS A 210 8.52 -6.72 -7.25
N ASP A 211 7.76 -6.53 -8.34
CA ASP A 211 7.42 -5.20 -8.82
C ASP A 211 6.52 -4.44 -7.85
N GLU A 212 5.62 -5.15 -7.15
CA GLU A 212 4.75 -4.57 -6.13
C GLU A 212 5.52 -4.21 -4.85
N LEU A 213 6.50 -5.02 -4.46
CA LEU A 213 7.43 -4.72 -3.38
C LEU A 213 8.21 -3.44 -3.69
N VAL A 214 8.77 -3.34 -4.89
CA VAL A 214 9.49 -2.16 -5.38
C VAL A 214 8.58 -0.93 -5.37
N ALA A 215 7.35 -1.05 -5.84
CA ALA A 215 6.37 0.04 -5.80
C ALA A 215 6.04 0.49 -4.36
N ALA A 216 5.85 -0.45 -3.43
CA ALA A 216 5.62 -0.14 -2.02
C ALA A 216 6.81 0.61 -1.39
N LEU A 217 8.03 0.16 -1.66
CA LEU A 217 9.26 0.81 -1.18
C LEU A 217 9.43 2.21 -1.74
N HIS A 218 9.17 2.41 -3.04
CA HIS A 218 9.26 3.74 -3.65
C HIS A 218 8.25 4.73 -3.07
N TYR A 219 7.06 4.26 -2.70
CA TYR A 219 5.96 5.08 -2.20
C TYR A 219 5.92 5.18 -0.66
N CYS A 220 6.97 4.75 0.04
CA CYS A 220 7.00 4.71 1.51
C CYS A 220 7.06 6.08 2.20
N THR A 221 7.47 7.14 1.51
CA THR A 221 7.71 8.46 2.12
C THR A 221 6.48 8.97 2.88
N GLY A 222 5.28 8.88 2.27
CA GLY A 222 4.05 9.34 2.91
C GLY A 222 3.65 8.51 4.14
N ALA A 223 3.94 7.21 4.11
CA ALA A 223 3.64 6.29 5.21
C ALA A 223 4.58 6.48 6.41
N ILE A 224 5.86 6.75 6.16
CA ILE A 224 6.85 7.03 7.20
C ILE A 224 6.61 8.41 7.83
N CYS A 225 6.18 9.39 7.03
CA CYS A 225 5.85 10.73 7.49
C CYS A 225 4.42 10.83 8.04
N ASP A 226 3.80 9.73 8.46
CA ASP A 226 2.43 9.76 8.95
C ASP A 226 2.29 10.59 10.23
N LYS A 227 1.14 11.22 10.40
CA LYS A 227 0.83 12.05 11.57
C LYS A 227 0.53 11.22 12.82
N ILE A 228 0.22 9.93 12.66
CA ILE A 228 0.02 8.99 13.75
C ILE A 228 1.33 8.25 14.00
N LYS A 229 1.92 8.51 15.17
CA LYS A 229 3.23 7.98 15.54
C LYS A 229 3.33 6.46 15.39
N GLN A 230 2.39 5.71 15.94
CA GLN A 230 2.40 4.24 15.89
C GLN A 230 2.30 3.71 14.46
N SER A 231 1.56 4.41 13.60
CA SER A 231 1.46 4.04 12.19
C SER A 231 2.74 4.38 11.44
N ALA A 232 3.39 5.51 11.73
CA ALA A 232 4.71 5.84 11.19
C ALA A 232 5.79 4.83 11.63
N GLU A 233 5.78 4.43 12.90
CA GLU A 233 6.63 3.34 13.44
C GLU A 233 6.36 2.02 12.71
N GLY A 234 5.09 1.65 12.54
CA GLY A 234 4.70 0.47 11.76
C GLY A 234 5.15 0.53 10.30
N ALA A 235 5.11 1.71 9.67
CA ALA A 235 5.62 1.89 8.31
C ALA A 235 7.12 1.67 8.23
N ILE A 236 7.91 2.23 9.16
CA ILE A 236 9.36 2.04 9.21
C ILE A 236 9.68 0.56 9.45
N GLN A 237 8.99 -0.10 10.38
CA GLN A 237 9.15 -1.54 10.64
C GLN A 237 8.87 -2.37 9.38
N ALA A 238 7.72 -2.13 8.72
CA ALA A 238 7.34 -2.87 7.52
C ALA A 238 8.34 -2.71 6.38
N VAL A 239 8.79 -1.48 6.13
CA VAL A 239 9.81 -1.21 5.10
C VAL A 239 11.14 -1.86 5.44
N THR A 240 11.55 -1.81 6.70
CA THR A 240 12.78 -2.46 7.15
C THR A 240 12.69 -3.97 6.96
N ASP A 241 11.57 -4.58 7.33
CA ASP A 241 11.30 -6.01 7.13
C ASP A 241 11.32 -6.42 5.65
N PHE A 242 10.71 -5.62 4.78
CA PHE A 242 10.72 -5.83 3.34
C PHE A 242 12.14 -5.82 2.77
N VAL A 243 12.94 -4.84 3.17
CA VAL A 243 14.33 -4.71 2.73
C VAL A 243 15.20 -5.83 3.30
N MET A 244 15.05 -6.17 4.58
CA MET A 244 15.84 -7.25 5.19
C MET A 244 15.53 -8.61 4.56
N LYS A 245 14.25 -8.92 4.33
CA LYS A 245 13.83 -10.23 3.80
C LYS A 245 14.07 -10.35 2.30
N ARG A 246 13.81 -9.27 1.54
CA ARG A 246 13.72 -9.31 0.07
C ARG A 246 14.57 -8.27 -0.65
N GLY A 247 15.43 -7.55 0.06
CA GLY A 247 16.33 -6.54 -0.52
C GLY A 247 17.31 -7.11 -1.55
N HIS A 248 17.62 -8.41 -1.49
CA HIS A 248 18.46 -9.10 -2.46
C HIS A 248 17.79 -9.23 -3.84
N GLU A 249 16.48 -9.03 -3.95
CA GLU A 249 15.75 -9.06 -5.23
C GLU A 249 15.80 -7.71 -5.97
N LEU A 250 16.25 -6.65 -5.30
CA LEU A 250 16.28 -5.28 -5.83
C LEU A 250 17.51 -5.08 -6.73
N ASN A 251 17.31 -4.43 -7.87
CA ASN A 251 18.42 -3.98 -8.72
C ASN A 251 18.99 -2.64 -8.22
N GLU A 252 20.09 -2.17 -8.83
CA GLU A 252 20.73 -0.91 -8.44
C GLU A 252 19.82 0.32 -8.55
N MET A 253 18.96 0.38 -9.58
CA MET A 253 18.01 1.47 -9.74
C MET A 253 16.93 1.47 -8.65
N ASP A 254 16.40 0.29 -8.31
CA ASP A 254 15.40 0.11 -7.25
C ASP A 254 15.99 0.51 -5.89
N VAL A 255 17.25 0.11 -5.63
CA VAL A 255 17.98 0.50 -4.41
C VAL A 255 18.19 2.00 -4.35
N SER A 256 18.64 2.62 -5.44
CA SER A 256 18.88 4.08 -5.49
C SER A 256 17.59 4.85 -5.25
N ARG A 257 16.49 4.46 -5.90
CA ARG A 257 15.22 5.17 -5.78
C ARG A 257 14.58 4.94 -4.41
N THR A 258 14.62 3.72 -3.87
CA THR A 258 14.17 3.43 -2.50
C THR A 258 14.96 4.24 -1.48
N THR A 259 16.28 4.30 -1.64
CA THR A 259 17.17 5.11 -0.78
C THR A 259 16.77 6.59 -0.82
N GLN A 260 16.48 7.13 -2.01
CA GLN A 260 16.03 8.51 -2.16
C GLN A 260 14.69 8.75 -1.46
N SER A 261 13.72 7.85 -1.61
CA SER A 261 12.42 7.95 -0.91
C SER A 261 12.57 7.95 0.61
N LEU A 262 13.47 7.12 1.15
CA LEU A 262 13.76 7.04 2.58
C LEU A 262 14.52 8.26 3.12
N LEU A 263 15.51 8.76 2.37
CA LEU A 263 16.22 10.00 2.73
C LEU A 263 15.26 11.19 2.72
N SER A 264 14.37 11.26 1.72
CA SER A 264 13.32 12.26 1.68
C SER A 264 12.39 12.16 2.89
N ALA A 265 12.02 10.95 3.32
CA ALA A 265 11.21 10.75 4.52
C ALA A 265 11.95 11.22 5.79
N ALA A 266 13.22 10.82 5.95
CA ALA A 266 14.05 11.20 7.09
C ALA A 266 14.21 12.73 7.25
N ALA A 267 14.20 13.47 6.14
CA ALA A 267 14.24 14.94 6.14
C ALA A 267 12.94 15.58 6.69
N HIS A 268 11.80 14.92 6.52
CA HIS A 268 10.49 15.41 6.98
C HIS A 268 10.09 14.90 8.37
N VAL A 269 10.65 13.78 8.82
CA VAL A 269 10.42 13.25 10.17
C VAL A 269 11.08 14.16 11.21
N THR A 270 10.27 14.76 12.08
CA THR A 270 10.74 15.67 13.14
C THR A 270 11.26 14.93 14.37
N GLU A 271 10.71 13.75 14.68
CA GLU A 271 11.12 12.92 15.82
C GLU A 271 12.50 12.30 15.60
N LYS A 272 13.44 12.57 16.52
CA LYS A 272 14.83 12.09 16.43
C LYS A 272 14.92 10.56 16.34
N TYR A 273 14.14 9.84 17.16
CA TYR A 273 14.13 8.38 17.18
C TYR A 273 13.63 7.80 15.85
N LEU A 274 12.47 8.25 15.35
CA LEU A 274 11.92 7.80 14.06
C LEU A 274 12.86 8.13 12.89
N ARG A 275 13.53 9.29 12.94
CA ARG A 275 14.55 9.64 11.95
C ARG A 275 15.73 8.67 11.97
N GLN A 276 16.19 8.27 13.16
CA GLN A 276 17.28 7.29 13.30
C GLN A 276 16.87 5.92 12.75
N GLU A 277 15.68 5.44 13.04
CA GLU A 277 15.16 4.18 12.50
C GLU A 277 15.00 4.24 10.97
N THR A 278 14.53 5.37 10.43
CA THR A 278 14.45 5.59 8.97
C THR A 278 15.84 5.55 8.32
N LEU A 279 16.87 6.13 8.96
CA LEU A 279 18.26 6.07 8.49
C LEU A 279 18.87 4.67 8.64
N ALA A 280 18.43 3.89 9.62
CA ALA A 280 18.79 2.48 9.71
C ALA A 280 18.22 1.69 8.51
N ALA A 281 16.96 1.93 8.13
CA ALA A 281 16.37 1.35 6.92
C ALA A 281 17.14 1.71 5.64
N VAL A 282 17.62 2.96 5.51
CA VAL A 282 18.53 3.38 4.41
C VAL A 282 19.79 2.53 4.40
N SER A 283 20.39 2.30 5.58
CA SER A 283 21.61 1.51 5.71
C SER A 283 21.41 0.06 5.27
N PHE A 284 20.27 -0.55 5.64
CA PHE A 284 19.90 -1.88 5.15
C PHE A 284 19.69 -1.92 3.64
N CYS A 285 19.02 -0.92 3.05
CA CYS A 285 18.83 -0.85 1.59
C CYS A 285 20.16 -0.81 0.85
N LEU A 286 21.08 0.04 1.29
CA LEU A 286 22.41 0.17 0.70
C LEU A 286 23.26 -1.08 0.91
N TYR A 287 23.13 -1.75 2.06
CA TYR A 287 23.82 -3.01 2.31
C TYR A 287 23.37 -4.12 1.35
N HIS A 288 22.06 -4.29 1.17
CA HIS A 288 21.53 -5.26 0.23
C HIS A 288 21.86 -4.90 -1.22
N GLY A 289 21.79 -3.62 -1.61
CA GLY A 289 22.22 -3.19 -2.94
C GLY A 289 23.70 -3.44 -3.20
N LYS A 290 24.56 -3.33 -2.17
CA LYS A 290 25.97 -3.72 -2.28
C LYS A 290 26.15 -5.22 -2.46
N ILE A 291 25.35 -6.06 -1.81
CA ILE A 291 25.40 -7.52 -2.04
C ILE A 291 24.97 -7.84 -3.48
N SER A 292 23.87 -7.25 -3.97
CA SER A 292 23.41 -7.45 -5.35
C SER A 292 24.48 -6.99 -6.36
N SER A 293 25.09 -5.83 -6.14
CA SER A 293 26.19 -5.32 -6.97
C SER A 293 27.48 -6.15 -6.85
N LEU A 294 27.81 -6.70 -5.67
CA LEU A 294 28.96 -7.62 -5.48
C LEU A 294 28.75 -8.98 -6.15
N ALA A 295 27.52 -9.47 -6.16
CA ALA A 295 27.15 -10.70 -6.86
C ALA A 295 27.27 -10.52 -8.39
N GLU A 296 27.08 -9.29 -8.88
CA GLU A 296 27.20 -8.94 -10.30
C GLU A 296 28.61 -8.45 -10.69
N ASN A 297 29.41 -7.88 -9.77
CA ASN A 297 30.73 -7.31 -10.05
C ASN A 297 31.72 -7.43 -8.87
N THR A 298 32.85 -8.09 -9.11
CA THR A 298 33.92 -8.34 -8.12
C THR A 298 34.82 -7.10 -7.90
N SER A 299 34.44 -6.10 -7.09
CA SER A 299 35.40 -5.19 -6.40
C SER A 299 34.75 -4.28 -5.34
N SER A 300 35.11 -4.45 -4.06
CA SER A 300 34.25 -4.06 -2.93
C SER A 300 34.75 -2.97 -1.97
N LYS A 301 35.85 -2.24 -2.22
CA LYS A 301 36.53 -1.50 -1.13
C LYS A 301 36.49 0.03 -1.12
N ILE A 302 35.95 0.69 -2.14
CA ILE A 302 36.18 2.15 -2.32
C ILE A 302 34.96 3.02 -1.95
N VAL A 303 33.73 2.54 -2.09
CA VAL A 303 32.54 3.42 -2.07
C VAL A 303 31.94 3.62 -0.66
N PHE A 304 32.25 2.76 0.32
CA PHE A 304 31.71 2.90 1.70
C PHE A 304 32.24 4.16 2.40
N ASN A 305 33.52 4.48 2.20
CA ASN A 305 34.08 5.73 2.70
C ASN A 305 33.50 6.92 1.95
N GLU A 306 33.28 6.84 0.64
CA GLU A 306 32.80 7.99 -0.15
C GLU A 306 31.35 8.38 0.18
N VAL A 307 30.47 7.41 0.42
CA VAL A 307 29.09 7.66 0.86
C VAL A 307 29.03 8.21 2.28
N LEU A 308 29.82 7.65 3.22
CA LEU A 308 29.93 8.20 4.57
C LEU A 308 30.54 9.61 4.55
N THR A 309 31.51 9.86 3.67
CA THR A 309 32.15 11.18 3.53
C THR A 309 31.21 12.18 2.87
N THR A 310 30.34 11.75 1.94
CA THR A 310 29.34 12.61 1.30
C THR A 310 28.18 12.93 2.24
N ALA A 311 27.69 11.94 3.00
CA ALA A 311 26.69 12.15 4.05
C ALA A 311 27.24 13.00 5.21
N ALA A 312 28.49 12.78 5.62
CA ALA A 312 29.14 13.62 6.62
C ALA A 312 29.41 15.04 6.09
N ARG A 313 29.77 15.21 4.81
CA ARG A 313 29.91 16.53 4.19
C ARG A 313 28.58 17.26 4.13
N ASP A 314 27.48 16.62 3.74
CA ASP A 314 26.17 17.30 3.62
C ASP A 314 25.58 17.71 4.99
N ILE A 315 25.94 16.98 6.06
CA ILE A 315 25.65 17.35 7.45
C ILE A 315 26.54 18.51 7.94
N VAL A 316 27.76 18.63 7.43
CA VAL A 316 28.76 19.64 7.84
C VAL A 316 28.74 20.91 6.97
N THR A 317 28.26 20.84 5.73
CA THR A 317 28.26 21.98 4.78
C THR A 317 26.95 22.76 4.72
N LYS A 318 25.91 22.37 5.46
CA LYS A 318 24.77 23.27 5.70
C LYS A 318 25.03 24.10 6.94
N ASP A 319 25.75 25.20 6.70
CA ASP A 319 25.77 26.39 7.52
C ASP A 319 24.31 26.79 7.86
N ILE A 320 23.87 26.45 9.08
CA ILE A 320 22.56 26.86 9.65
C ILE A 320 22.52 28.39 9.92
N SER A 321 23.49 29.17 9.41
CA SER A 321 23.68 30.58 9.77
C SER A 321 23.53 31.61 8.62
N ARG A 322 23.18 31.23 7.37
CA ARG A 322 23.16 32.21 6.25
C ARG A 322 21.91 32.30 5.36
N LEU A 323 20.73 31.88 5.83
CA LEU A 323 19.48 32.33 5.20
C LEU A 323 18.99 33.64 5.85
N ARG A 324 19.65 34.74 5.50
CA ARG A 324 19.11 36.10 5.71
C ARG A 324 18.11 36.38 4.59
N GLY A 325 16.82 36.41 4.94
CA GLY A 325 15.79 37.10 4.15
C GLY A 325 14.49 36.33 3.99
N GLY A 326 13.50 36.67 4.83
CA GLY A 326 12.09 36.47 4.52
C GLY A 326 11.32 35.57 5.51
N TRP A 327 10.95 36.13 6.66
CA TRP A 327 9.80 35.65 7.43
C TRP A 327 8.52 36.28 6.85
N PRO A 328 7.49 35.50 6.46
CA PRO A 328 6.13 36.00 6.35
C PRO A 328 5.36 35.69 7.64
N MET A 329 5.47 36.60 8.61
CA MET A 329 4.39 37.19 9.43
C MET A 329 3.18 36.33 9.86
N GLN A 330 3.33 35.06 10.28
CA GLN A 330 2.24 34.31 10.94
C GLN A 330 2.63 33.67 12.30
N ASP A 331 3.90 33.74 12.68
CA ASP A 331 4.34 33.57 14.08
C ASP A 331 4.12 34.84 14.93
N ALA A 332 3.23 35.74 14.51
CA ALA A 332 2.85 36.92 15.28
C ALA A 332 1.76 36.63 16.34
N PHE A 333 1.19 35.41 16.44
CA PHE A 333 0.00 35.18 17.29
C PHE A 333 -0.06 33.91 18.14
N TYR A 334 0.98 33.08 18.27
CA TYR A 334 0.90 31.91 19.17
C TYR A 334 2.19 31.59 19.95
N VAL A 335 2.63 32.52 20.80
CA VAL A 335 3.14 32.15 22.15
C VAL A 335 2.83 33.32 23.11
N SER A 336 1.98 33.06 24.11
CA SER A 336 1.71 33.95 25.26
C SER A 336 2.96 34.05 26.16
N PRO A 337 3.16 35.13 26.97
CA PRO A 337 2.57 35.14 28.31
C PRO A 337 2.26 36.54 28.92
N ILE A 338 1.10 36.67 29.59
CA ILE A 338 0.95 36.68 31.07
C ILE A 338 -0.26 35.81 31.42
#